data_AF-A0A535NQL5-F1
#
_entry.id   AF-A0A535NQL5-F1
#
_cell.length_a   1.000
_cell.length_b   1.000
_cell.length_c   1.000
_cell.angle_alpha   90.00
_cell.angle_beta   90.00
_cell.angle_gamma   90.00
#
_symmetry.space_group_name_H-M   'P 1'
#
loop_
_entity.id
_entity.type
_entity.pdbx_description
1 polymer ?
#
loop_
_entity_poly.entity_id
_entity_poly.type
_entity_poly.pdbx_seq_one_letter_code
_entity_poly.pdbx_strand_id
1 'polypeptide(L)' 'GRSRLVISVNPERIMHAGRDPAFGAMLRGADLALADGAGVQWAARRLGHPLPERVPGVDFVEKLAARGAGKG' A
#
# COMPACT_ATOMS: atom_id res chain seq x y z
N GLY A 1 14.45 -16.06 -8.73
CA GLY A 1 13.97 -14.73 -8.28
C GLY A 1 12.86 -14.94 -7.27
N ARG A 2 12.84 -14.20 -6.16
CA ARG A 2 11.79 -14.30 -5.14
C ARG A 2 10.60 -13.42 -5.51
N SER A 3 9.38 -13.94 -5.47
CA SER A 3 8.16 -13.14 -5.60
C SER A 3 8.07 -12.11 -4.47
N ARG A 4 7.60 -10.90 -4.77
CA ARG A 4 7.33 -9.86 -3.77
C ARG A 4 5.86 -9.51 -3.77
N LEU A 5 5.28 -9.31 -2.59
CA LEU A 5 3.90 -8.92 -2.39
C LEU A 5 3.81 -7.40 -2.19
N VAL A 6 3.06 -6.73 -3.07
CA VAL A 6 2.76 -5.29 -2.98
C VAL A 6 1.28 -5.10 -2.73
N ILE A 7 0.92 -4.27 -1.76
CA ILE A 7 -0.47 -4.00 -1.37
C ILE A 7 -0.77 -2.50 -1.37
N SER A 8 -1.95 -2.10 -1.86
CA SER A 8 -2.48 -0.73 -1.69
C SER A 8 -3.35 -0.66 -0.42
N VAL A 9 -2.86 -0.01 0.63
CA VAL A 9 -3.57 0.13 1.89
C VAL A 9 -4.47 1.36 1.80
N ASN A 10 -5.77 1.13 1.92
CA ASN A 10 -6.80 2.16 2.05
C ASN A 10 -7.53 2.00 3.41
N PRO A 11 -8.35 2.99 3.84
CA PRO A 11 -9.03 2.93 5.13
C PRO A 11 -9.94 1.69 5.28
N GLU A 12 -10.64 1.29 4.21
CA GLU A 12 -11.51 0.11 4.22
C GLU A 12 -10.75 -1.19 4.51
N ARG A 13 -9.57 -1.38 3.92
CA ARG A 13 -8.70 -2.53 4.17
C ARG A 13 -8.14 -2.53 5.59
N ILE A 14 -7.83 -1.36 6.15
CA ILE A 14 -7.42 -1.23 7.56
C ILE A 14 -8.56 -1.68 8.47
N MET A 15 -9.78 -1.20 8.20
CA MET A 15 -10.97 -1.59 8.96
C MET A 15 -11.28 -3.08 8.82
N HIS A 16 -11.06 -3.66 7.65
CA HIS A 16 -11.22 -5.10 7.42
C HIS A 16 -10.18 -5.91 8.20
N ALA A 17 -8.92 -5.48 8.21
CA ALA A 17 -7.84 -6.11 8.97
C ALA A 17 -8.05 -6.10 10.49
N GLY A 18 -8.80 -5.13 11.01
CA GLY A 18 -9.22 -5.12 12.42
C GLY A 18 -10.30 -6.17 12.74
N ARG A 19 -11.06 -6.63 11.74
CA ARG A 19 -12.13 -7.64 11.89
C ARG A 19 -11.68 -9.04 11.51
N ASP A 20 -10.71 -9.15 10.60
CA ASP A 20 -10.12 -10.40 10.14
C ASP A 20 -8.62 -10.45 10.50
N PRO A 21 -8.25 -11.20 11.57
CA PRO A 21 -6.87 -11.34 12.00
C PRO A 21 -5.96 -12.00 10.94
N ALA A 22 -6.49 -12.90 10.11
CA ALA A 22 -5.72 -13.57 9.07
C ALA A 22 -5.39 -12.60 7.93
N PHE A 23 -6.38 -11.79 7.52
CA PHE A 23 -6.15 -10.69 6.58
C PHE A 23 -5.14 -9.68 7.14
N GLY A 24 -5.27 -9.32 8.42
CA GLY A 24 -4.31 -8.43 9.09
C GLY A 24 -2.89 -9.00 9.13
N ALA A 25 -2.72 -10.30 9.35
CA ALA A 25 -1.41 -10.96 9.32
C ALA A 25 -0.80 -10.93 7.91
N MET A 26 -1.62 -11.16 6.87
CA MET A 26 -1.20 -11.04 5.48
C MET A 26 -0.74 -9.62 5.15
N LEU A 27 -1.47 -8.58 5.57
CA LEU A 27 -1.07 -7.19 5.31
C LEU A 27 0.27 -6.84 5.97
N ARG A 28 0.53 -7.33 7.18
CA ARG A 28 1.81 -7.14 7.89
C ARG A 28 2.98 -7.85 7.22
N GLY A 29 2.72 -8.93 6.47
CA GLY A 29 3.73 -9.71 5.76
C GLY A 29 4.08 -9.17 4.36
N ALA A 30 3.44 -8.10 3.88
CA ALA A 30 3.72 -7.55 2.56
C ALA A 30 5.11 -6.88 2.49
N ASP A 31 5.81 -7.07 1.36
CA ASP A 31 7.11 -6.44 1.12
C ASP A 31 6.98 -4.91 0.89
N LEU A 32 5.81 -4.45 0.42
CA LEU A 32 5.53 -3.03 0.21
C LEU A 32 4.04 -2.72 0.42
N ALA A 33 3.76 -1.73 1.26
CA ALA A 33 2.43 -1.18 1.47
C ALA A 33 2.35 0.25 0.94
N LEU A 34 1.53 0.47 -0.10
CA LEU A 34 1.28 1.78 -0.68
C LEU A 34 0.19 2.48 0.14
N ALA A 35 0.44 3.72 0.53
CA ALA A 35 -0.57 4.51 1.22
C ALA A 35 -1.55 5.13 0.21
N ASP A 36 -2.71 4.49 0.08
CA ASP A 36 -3.73 4.87 -0.87
C ASP A 36 -4.92 5.52 -0.15
N GLY A 37 -5.15 6.78 -0.50
CA GLY A 37 -6.28 7.56 0.00
C GLY A 37 -5.94 8.49 1.17
N ALA A 38 -6.82 9.47 1.38
CA ALA A 38 -6.62 10.52 2.37
C ALA A 38 -6.70 10.01 3.81
N GLY A 39 -7.53 9.00 4.09
CA GLY A 39 -7.69 8.46 5.45
C GLY A 39 -6.42 7.79 5.99
N VAL A 40 -5.62 7.16 5.12
CA VAL A 40 -4.33 6.56 5.52
C VAL A 40 -3.30 7.64 5.85
N GLN A 41 -3.21 8.68 5.02
CA GLN A 41 -2.35 9.83 5.32
C GLN A 41 -2.76 10.56 6.60
N TRP A 42 -4.07 10.73 6.81
CA TRP A 42 -4.60 11.33 8.03
C TRP A 42 -4.23 10.49 9.27
N ALA A 43 -4.42 9.18 9.20
CA ALA A 43 -4.07 8.28 10.30
C ALA A 43 -2.56 8.29 10.58
N ALA A 44 -1.74 8.25 9.54
CA ALA A 44 -0.28 8.29 9.67
C ALA A 44 0.19 9.61 10.30
N ARG A 45 -0.37 10.76 9.88
CA ARG A 45 -0.14 12.06 10.52
C ARG A 45 -0.56 12.07 11.99
N ARG A 46 -1.73 11.52 12.31
CA ARG A 46 -2.23 11.46 13.70
C ARG A 46 -1.38 10.56 14.60
N LEU A 47 -0.77 9.53 14.04
CA LEU A 47 0.14 8.61 14.75
C LEU A 47 1.59 9.11 14.80
N GLY A 48 1.89 10.32 14.31
CA GLY A 48 3.25 10.87 14.32
C GLY A 48 4.18 10.33 13.22
N HIS A 49 3.62 9.63 12.23
CA HIS A 49 4.32 9.08 11.08
C HIS A 49 3.84 9.76 9.78
N PRO A 50 4.18 11.04 9.54
CA PRO A 50 3.74 11.72 8.32
C PRO A 50 4.29 11.01 7.08
N LEU A 51 3.39 10.64 6.17
CA LEU A 51 3.77 10.05 4.90
C LEU A 51 4.13 11.16 3.90
N PRO A 52 5.18 10.99 3.09
CA PRO A 52 5.67 12.03 2.18
C PRO A 52 4.67 12.36 1.07
N GLU A 53 3.94 11.37 0.55
CA GLU A 53 2.94 11.56 -0.49
C GLU A 53 1.87 10.46 -0.52
N ARG A 54 0.73 10.76 -1.15
CA ARG A 54 -0.27 9.75 -1.53
C ARG A 54 0.24 8.98 -2.74
N VAL A 55 0.17 7.66 -2.70
CA VAL A 55 0.48 6.83 -3.87
C VAL A 55 -0.73 5.98 -4.22
N PRO A 56 -1.58 6.43 -5.17
CA PRO A 56 -2.64 5.59 -5.71
C PRO A 56 -2.07 4.30 -6.30
N GLY A 57 -2.76 3.17 -6.07
CA GLY A 57 -2.31 1.89 -6.63
C GLY A 57 -2.22 1.90 -8.16
N VAL A 58 -3.13 2.61 -8.83
CA VAL A 58 -3.16 2.74 -10.30
C VAL A 58 -1.91 3.45 -10.82
N ASP A 59 -1.58 4.63 -10.28
CA ASP A 59 -0.37 5.39 -10.64
C ASP A 59 0.90 4.56 -10.45
N PHE A 60 0.96 3.74 -9.40
CA PHE A 60 2.10 2.87 -9.14
C PHE A 60 2.26 1.80 -10.23
N VAL A 61 1.17 1.11 -10.57
CA VAL A 61 1.17 0.05 -11.60
C VAL A 61 1.52 0.63 -12.97
N GLU A 62 0.96 1.79 -13.34
CA GLU A 62 1.26 2.47 -14.60
C GLU A 62 2.74 2.85 -14.71
N LYS A 63 3.31 3.49 -13.68
CA LYS A 63 4.72 3.86 -13.63
C LYS A 63 5.64 2.63 -13.67
N LEU A 64 5.25 1.55 -12.99
CA LEU A 64 6.00 0.30 -12.98
C LEU A 64 6.02 -0.35 -14.37
N ALA A 65 4.86 -0.42 -15.03
CA ALA A 65 4.72 -0.94 -16.38
C ALA A 65 5.55 -0.13 -17.40
N ALA A 66 5.46 1.21 -17.34
CA ALA A 66 6.25 2.10 -18.19
C ALA A 66 7.77 1.88 -18.01
N ARG A 67 8.24 1.70 -16.77
CA ARG A 67 9.65 1.43 -16.48
C ARG A 67 10.10 0.04 -16.94
N GLY A 68 9.19 -0.94 -16.96
CA GLY A 68 9.43 -2.27 -17.50
C GLY A 68 9.52 -2.27 -19.03
N ALA A 69 8.62 -1.52 -19.70
CA ALA A 69 8.58 -1.40 -21.15
C ALA A 69 9.86 -0.76 -21.74
N GLY A 70 10.51 0.16 -21.01
CA GLY A 70 11.80 0.75 -21.42
C GLY A 70 13.03 -0.14 -21.18
N LYS A 71 12.85 -1.36 -20.68
CA LYS A 71 13.92 -2.34 -20.42
C LYS A 71 13.71 -3.67 -21.16
N GLY A 72 12.70 -3.74 -22.02
CA GLY A 72 12.42 -4.87 -22.90
C GLY A 72 13.22 -4.81 -24.20
#